data_AF-A0AAJ1PPG8-F1
#
_entry.id   AF-A0AAJ1PPG8-F1
#
_cell.length_a   1.000
_cell.length_b   1.000
_cell.length_c   1.000
_cell.angle_alpha   90.00
_cell.angle_beta   90.00
_cell.angle_gamma   90.00
#
_symmetry.space_group_name_H-M   'P 1'
#
loop_
_entity.id
_entity.type
_entity.pdbx_description
1 polymer ?
#
loop_
_entity_poly.entity_id
_entity_poly.type
_entity_poly.pdbx_seq_one_letter_code
_entity_poly.pdbx_strand_id
1 'polypeptide(L)'
;MVFEKSVPGDVQALSIEITNRINTNTRRIRTLEQRMSAAESRIGTLQEKIIDEIDRLRKSFDQISVDVKAVSQNLSEIHAEILNINKNLDKTAKKAELKELESLLDLYNPIKSRFTTKDEVMRIVENKLSEKTVKQTTT
;
A
#
# COMPACT_ATOMS: atom_id res chain seq x y z
N MET A 1 -64.80 63.50 -52.97
CA MET A 1 -64.16 62.19 -52.67
C MET A 1 -62.80 62.19 -53.31
N VAL A 2 -61.73 62.31 -52.51
CA VAL A 2 -60.35 62.17 -52.99
C VAL A 2 -59.80 60.96 -52.27
N PHE A 3 -59.61 59.86 -53.01
CA PHE A 3 -58.95 58.67 -52.49
C PHE A 3 -57.45 58.96 -52.46
N GLU A 4 -56.90 59.16 -51.26
CA GLU A 4 -55.46 59.03 -51.04
C GLU A 4 -55.08 57.57 -51.32
N LYS A 5 -54.41 57.37 -52.45
CA LYS A 5 -53.85 56.09 -52.84
C LYS A 5 -52.65 55.82 -51.94
N SER A 6 -52.78 54.90 -50.98
CA SER A 6 -51.68 54.54 -50.08
C SER A 6 -50.47 54.09 -50.89
N VAL A 7 -49.31 54.62 -50.54
CA VAL A 7 -48.07 54.48 -51.29
C VAL A 7 -47.64 53.01 -51.32
N PRO A 8 -47.44 52.37 -52.50
CA PRO A 8 -47.03 50.97 -52.63
C PRO A 8 -45.62 50.63 -52.08
N GLY A 9 -44.89 51.62 -51.57
CA GLY A 9 -43.48 51.50 -51.16
C GLY A 9 -43.26 50.77 -49.83
N ASP A 10 -44.18 50.89 -48.86
CA ASP A 10 -43.98 50.33 -47.52
C ASP A 10 -44.06 48.80 -47.50
N VAL A 11 -44.94 48.21 -48.33
CA VAL A 11 -45.06 46.75 -48.44
C VAL A 11 -43.85 46.14 -49.16
N GLN A 12 -43.28 46.86 -50.15
CA GLN A 12 -42.05 46.44 -50.81
C GLN A 12 -40.84 46.54 -49.87
N ALA A 13 -40.72 47.63 -49.11
CA ALA A 13 -39.66 47.79 -48.11
C ALA A 13 -39.71 46.70 -47.03
N LEU A 14 -40.91 46.38 -46.52
CA LEU A 14 -41.13 45.30 -45.56
C LEU A 14 -40.76 43.92 -46.16
N SER A 15 -41.10 43.68 -47.43
CA SER A 15 -40.76 42.43 -48.11
C SER A 15 -39.25 42.24 -48.28
N ILE A 16 -38.52 43.32 -48.55
CA ILE A 16 -37.05 43.32 -48.64
C ILE A 16 -36.43 43.04 -47.27
N GLU A 17 -36.91 43.69 -46.22
CA GLU A 17 -36.47 43.46 -44.83
C GLU A 17 -36.70 42.01 -44.39
N ILE A 18 -37.89 41.44 -44.68
CA ILE A 18 -38.21 40.03 -44.42
C ILE A 18 -37.25 39.11 -45.19
N THR A 19 -37.00 39.39 -46.47
CA THR A 19 -36.08 38.60 -47.29
C THR A 19 -34.66 38.63 -46.72
N ASN A 20 -34.19 39.79 -46.26
CA ASN A 20 -32.88 39.93 -45.63
C ASN A 20 -32.79 39.16 -44.31
N ARG A 21 -33.85 39.20 -43.49
CA ARG A 21 -33.93 38.42 -42.25
C ARG A 21 -33.95 36.91 -42.52
N ILE A 22 -34.74 36.46 -43.50
CA ILE A 22 -34.78 35.05 -43.92
C ILE A 22 -33.40 34.61 -44.41
N ASN A 23 -32.74 35.40 -45.24
CA ASN A 23 -31.40 35.09 -45.74
C ASN A 23 -30.36 35.02 -44.60
N THR A 24 -30.43 35.95 -43.65
CA THR A 24 -29.55 35.98 -42.48
C THR A 24 -29.80 34.76 -41.59
N ASN A 25 -31.05 34.44 -41.30
CA ASN A 25 -31.43 33.28 -40.52
C ASN A 25 -31.02 31.98 -41.23
N THR A 26 -31.19 31.89 -42.56
CA THR A 26 -30.75 30.74 -43.35
C THR A 26 -29.24 30.53 -43.23
N ARG A 27 -28.43 31.60 -43.28
CA ARG A 27 -26.99 31.51 -43.05
C ARG A 27 -26.66 31.03 -41.64
N ARG A 28 -27.34 31.58 -40.63
CA ARG A 28 -27.16 31.18 -39.23
C ARG A 28 -27.52 29.72 -38.99
N ILE A 29 -28.62 29.24 -39.57
CA ILE A 29 -29.06 27.83 -39.49
C ILE A 29 -27.98 26.92 -40.07
N ARG A 30 -27.46 27.23 -41.27
CA ARG A 30 -26.37 26.44 -41.87
C ARG A 30 -25.11 26.39 -40.99
N THR A 31 -24.73 27.50 -40.37
CA THR A 31 -23.59 27.50 -39.43
C THR A 31 -23.88 26.65 -38.19
N LEU A 32 -25.11 26.68 -37.67
CA LEU A 32 -25.50 25.85 -36.54
C LEU A 32 -25.50 24.37 -36.89
N GLU A 33 -26.02 23.99 -38.06
CA GLU A 33 -25.99 22.61 -38.55
C GLU A 33 -24.55 22.08 -38.66
N GLN A 34 -23.66 22.86 -39.29
CA GLN A 34 -22.24 22.48 -39.39
C GLN A 34 -21.58 22.30 -38.02
N ARG A 35 -21.87 23.21 -37.08
CA ARG A 35 -21.35 23.12 -35.71
C ARG A 35 -21.93 21.93 -34.95
N MET A 36 -23.20 21.61 -35.17
CA MET A 36 -23.87 20.47 -34.57
C MET A 36 -23.27 19.15 -35.09
N SER A 37 -23.09 19.00 -36.41
CA SER A 37 -22.42 17.82 -36.97
C SER A 37 -20.98 17.66 -36.46
N ALA A 38 -20.24 18.77 -36.30
CA ALA A 38 -18.90 18.72 -35.72
C ALA A 38 -18.93 18.31 -34.22
N ALA A 39 -19.94 18.76 -33.47
CA ALA A 39 -20.12 18.37 -32.08
C ALA A 39 -20.50 16.89 -31.94
N GLU A 40 -21.41 16.39 -32.77
CA GLU A 40 -21.79 14.97 -32.81
C GLU A 40 -20.59 14.08 -33.11
N SER A 41 -19.76 14.44 -34.09
CA SER A 41 -18.52 13.71 -34.39
C SER A 41 -17.55 13.69 -33.21
N ARG A 42 -17.37 14.83 -32.53
CA ARG A 42 -16.53 14.90 -31.31
C ARG A 42 -17.10 14.06 -30.17
N ILE A 43 -18.41 14.07 -29.97
CA ILE A 43 -19.08 13.26 -28.96
C ILE A 43 -18.87 11.78 -29.26
N GLY A 44 -19.01 11.35 -30.53
CA GLY A 44 -18.76 9.96 -30.92
C GLY A 44 -17.33 9.51 -30.61
N THR A 45 -16.34 10.30 -30.99
CA THR A 45 -14.92 9.98 -30.67
C THR A 45 -14.62 10.00 -29.17
N LEU A 46 -15.28 10.87 -28.40
CA LEU A 46 -15.14 10.89 -26.95
C LEU A 46 -15.77 9.66 -26.30
N GLN A 47 -16.95 9.24 -26.78
CA GLN A 47 -17.61 8.03 -26.30
C GLN A 47 -16.76 6.79 -26.55
N GLU A 48 -16.18 6.65 -27.74
CA GLU A 48 -15.28 5.54 -28.07
C GLU A 48 -14.05 5.51 -27.14
N LYS A 49 -13.40 6.66 -26.93
CA LYS A 49 -12.28 6.77 -25.97
C LYS A 49 -12.67 6.41 -24.54
N ILE A 50 -13.87 6.83 -24.10
CA ILE A 50 -14.36 6.51 -22.76
C ILE A 50 -14.57 5.00 -22.63
N ILE A 51 -15.15 4.35 -23.64
CA ILE A 51 -15.35 2.90 -23.64
C ILE A 51 -14.00 2.18 -23.55
N ASP A 52 -13.03 2.57 -24.38
CA ASP A 52 -11.67 1.99 -24.36
C ASP A 52 -11.01 2.15 -22.99
N GLU A 53 -11.14 3.32 -22.36
CA GLU A 53 -10.52 3.60 -21.08
C GLU A 53 -11.21 2.83 -19.94
N ILE A 54 -12.53 2.68 -19.98
CA ILE A 54 -13.27 1.82 -19.04
C ILE A 54 -12.81 0.36 -19.16
N ASP A 55 -12.62 -0.15 -20.37
CA ASP A 55 -12.15 -1.53 -20.60
C ASP A 55 -10.72 -1.73 -20.10
N ARG A 56 -9.84 -0.75 -20.29
CA ARG A 56 -8.47 -0.78 -19.73
C ARG A 56 -8.49 -0.76 -18.21
N LEU A 57 -9.29 0.11 -17.60
CA LEU A 57 -9.45 0.16 -16.16
C LEU A 57 -9.97 -1.16 -15.61
N ARG A 58 -10.98 -1.76 -16.25
CA ARG A 58 -11.52 -3.05 -15.85
C ARG A 58 -10.45 -4.15 -15.85
N LYS A 59 -9.67 -4.25 -16.92
CA LYS A 59 -8.55 -5.21 -17.00
C LYS A 59 -7.50 -4.97 -15.90
N SER A 60 -7.18 -3.71 -15.62
CA SER A 60 -6.27 -3.34 -14.54
C SER A 60 -6.81 -3.77 -13.17
N PHE A 61 -8.10 -3.53 -12.90
CA PHE A 61 -8.76 -3.97 -11.67
C PHE A 61 -8.78 -5.50 -11.52
N ASP A 62 -9.05 -6.23 -12.60
CA ASP A 62 -9.02 -7.70 -12.60
C ASP A 62 -7.61 -8.21 -12.26
N GLN A 63 -6.57 -7.61 -12.85
CA GLN A 63 -5.18 -7.96 -12.54
C GLN A 63 -4.82 -7.65 -11.09
N ILE A 64 -5.17 -6.45 -10.59
CA ILE A 64 -4.96 -6.08 -9.18
C ILE A 64 -5.66 -7.08 -8.24
N SER A 65 -6.85 -7.55 -8.60
CA SER A 65 -7.58 -8.55 -7.81
C SER A 65 -6.82 -9.87 -7.73
N VAL A 66 -6.22 -10.32 -8.84
CA VAL A 66 -5.38 -11.51 -8.88
C VAL A 66 -4.12 -11.32 -8.03
N ASP A 67 -3.44 -10.20 -8.17
CA ASP A 67 -2.20 -9.90 -7.43
C ASP A 67 -2.45 -9.83 -5.92
N VAL A 68 -3.54 -9.19 -5.50
CA VAL A 68 -3.94 -9.12 -4.08
C VAL A 68 -4.23 -10.51 -3.51
N LYS A 69 -4.89 -11.39 -4.28
CA LYS A 69 -5.11 -12.78 -3.84
C LYS A 69 -3.80 -13.54 -3.68
N ALA A 70 -2.87 -13.39 -4.63
CA ALA A 70 -1.55 -14.01 -4.55
C ALA A 70 -0.76 -13.53 -3.32
N VAL A 71 -0.75 -12.21 -3.06
CA VAL A 71 -0.12 -11.65 -1.86
C VAL A 71 -0.76 -12.17 -0.58
N SER A 72 -2.09 -12.25 -0.52
CA SER A 72 -2.82 -12.80 0.63
C SER A 72 -2.47 -14.28 0.90
N GLN A 73 -2.31 -15.07 -0.17
CA GLN A 73 -1.90 -16.46 -0.05
C GLN A 73 -0.46 -16.56 0.48
N ASN A 74 0.48 -15.81 -0.11
CA ASN A 74 1.87 -15.79 0.33
C ASN A 74 2.00 -15.37 1.81
N LEU A 75 1.22 -14.38 2.25
CA LEU A 75 1.18 -13.96 3.65
C LEU A 75 0.67 -15.06 4.58
N SER A 76 -0.31 -15.83 4.13
CA SER A 76 -0.85 -16.97 4.90
C SER A 76 0.19 -18.08 5.03
N GLU A 77 0.95 -18.35 3.97
CA GLU A 77 2.04 -19.32 3.97
C GLU A 77 3.18 -18.88 4.90
N ILE A 78 3.62 -17.62 4.81
CA ILE A 78 4.64 -17.04 5.71
C ILE A 78 4.17 -17.13 7.18
N HIS A 79 2.90 -16.82 7.46
CA HIS A 79 2.36 -16.93 8.81
C HIS A 79 2.41 -18.38 9.33
N ALA A 80 2.07 -19.36 8.49
CA ALA A 80 2.18 -20.77 8.84
C ALA A 80 3.63 -21.19 9.11
N GLU A 81 4.59 -20.73 8.30
CA GLU A 81 6.02 -20.97 8.52
C GLU A 81 6.51 -20.36 9.83
N ILE A 82 6.12 -19.12 10.16
CA ILE A 82 6.47 -18.48 11.44
C ILE A 82 5.94 -19.30 12.62
N LEU A 83 4.70 -19.80 12.54
CA LEU A 83 4.16 -20.69 13.59
C LEU A 83 4.97 -21.98 13.72
N ASN A 84 5.43 -22.55 12.61
CA ASN A 84 6.29 -23.75 12.64
C ASN A 84 7.67 -23.43 13.23
N ILE A 85 8.28 -22.29 12.88
CA ILE A 85 9.53 -21.82 13.47
C ILE A 85 9.39 -21.66 14.98
N ASN A 86 8.32 -21.01 15.45
CA ASN A 86 8.07 -20.85 16.89
C ASN A 86 7.96 -22.20 17.61
N LYS A 87 7.19 -23.15 17.06
CA LYS A 87 7.09 -24.51 17.63
C LYS A 87 8.44 -25.23 17.67
N ASN A 88 9.31 -25.02 16.68
CA ASN A 88 10.63 -25.63 16.65
C ASN A 88 11.59 -24.95 17.63
N LEU A 89 11.49 -23.64 17.80
CA LEU A 89 12.24 -22.89 18.81
C LEU A 89 11.86 -23.33 20.23
N ASP A 90 10.59 -23.59 20.50
CA ASP A 90 10.14 -24.12 21.80
C ASP A 90 10.74 -25.50 22.13
N LYS A 91 11.00 -26.32 21.11
CA LYS A 91 11.65 -27.65 21.26
C LYS A 91 13.18 -27.57 21.32
N THR A 92 13.76 -26.42 20.98
CA THR A 92 15.21 -26.26 20.97
C THR A 92 15.67 -25.91 22.38
N ALA A 93 16.67 -26.64 22.89
CA ALA A 93 17.22 -26.40 24.22
C ALA A 93 17.69 -24.95 24.35
N LYS A 94 17.29 -24.27 25.43
CA LYS A 94 17.68 -22.89 25.65
C LYS A 94 19.19 -22.84 25.90
N LYS A 95 19.84 -21.78 25.43
CA LYS A 95 21.27 -21.55 25.67
C LYS A 95 21.64 -21.59 27.16
N ALA A 96 20.72 -21.17 28.03
CA ALA A 96 20.88 -21.26 29.48
C ALA A 96 20.90 -22.72 29.98
N GLU A 97 19.97 -23.56 29.51
CA GLU A 97 19.88 -24.98 29.87
C GLU A 97 21.12 -25.75 29.39
N LEU A 98 21.63 -25.43 28.19
CA LEU A 98 22.89 -25.99 27.69
C LEU A 98 24.09 -25.58 28.54
N LYS A 99 24.12 -24.34 29.03
CA LYS A 99 25.20 -23.84 29.87
C LYS A 99 25.17 -24.44 31.28
N GLU A 100 23.99 -24.72 31.82
CA GLU A 100 23.84 -25.46 33.07
C GLU A 100 24.30 -26.91 32.92
N LEU A 101 23.92 -27.58 31.83
CA LEU A 101 24.43 -28.91 31.47
C LEU A 101 25.95 -28.91 31.32
N GLU A 102 26.52 -27.91 30.66
CA GLU A 102 27.97 -27.73 30.53
C GLU A 102 28.64 -27.55 31.91
N SER A 103 28.06 -26.71 32.78
CA SER A 103 28.56 -26.51 34.15
C SER A 103 28.47 -27.77 35.01
N LEU A 104 27.40 -28.56 34.87
CA LEU A 104 27.24 -29.84 35.54
C LEU A 104 28.26 -30.86 35.03
N LEU A 105 28.49 -30.90 33.72
CA LEU A 105 29.48 -31.77 33.10
C LEU A 105 30.90 -31.41 33.56
N ASP A 106 31.22 -30.12 33.64
CA ASP A 106 32.51 -29.64 34.13
C ASP A 106 32.73 -29.96 35.61
N LEU A 107 31.68 -29.93 36.43
CA LEU A 107 31.72 -30.35 37.84
C LEU A 107 31.92 -31.86 37.98
N TYR A 108 31.29 -32.65 37.11
CA TYR A 108 31.35 -34.12 37.16
C TYR A 108 32.58 -34.70 36.47
N ASN A 109 33.28 -33.91 35.65
CA ASN A 109 34.48 -34.34 34.94
C ASN A 109 35.63 -34.61 35.93
N PRO A 110 36.07 -35.88 36.11
CA PRO A 110 37.12 -36.22 37.07
C PRO A 110 38.50 -35.65 36.72
N ILE A 111 38.69 -35.13 35.50
CA ILE A 111 39.93 -34.47 35.06
C ILE A 111 39.99 -33.02 35.57
N LYS A 112 38.83 -32.34 35.69
CA LYS A 112 38.73 -30.95 36.20
C LYS A 112 38.29 -30.88 37.66
N SER A 113 37.53 -31.87 38.13
CA SER A 113 37.06 -31.99 39.51
C SER A 113 38.22 -32.36 40.43
N ARG A 114 38.76 -31.37 41.15
CA ARG A 114 39.61 -31.62 42.32
C ARG A 114 38.71 -31.98 43.49
N PHE A 115 38.44 -33.28 43.65
CA PHE A 115 37.77 -33.79 44.84
C PHE A 115 38.63 -33.45 46.06
N THR A 116 38.17 -32.46 46.83
CA THR A 116 38.84 -31.99 48.04
C THR A 116 38.16 -32.66 49.24
N THR A 117 38.96 -33.17 50.15
CA THR A 117 38.46 -33.80 51.38
C THR A 117 37.93 -32.75 52.36
N LYS A 118 37.05 -33.17 53.29
CA LYS A 118 36.38 -32.27 54.25
C LYS A 118 37.38 -31.45 55.08
N ASP A 119 38.52 -32.06 55.38
CA ASP A 119 39.62 -31.43 56.13
C ASP A 119 40.39 -30.39 55.29
N GLU A 120 40.58 -30.64 54.00
CA GLU A 120 41.20 -29.67 53.08
C GLU A 120 40.29 -28.45 52.86
N VAL A 121 38.97 -28.65 52.78
CA VAL A 121 38.00 -27.55 52.67
C VAL A 121 38.04 -26.67 53.92
N MET A 122 38.07 -27.27 55.12
CA MET A 122 38.17 -26.53 56.39
C MET A 122 39.45 -25.69 56.46
N ARG A 123 40.61 -26.23 56.05
CA ARG A 123 41.87 -25.47 56.00
C ARG A 123 41.83 -24.30 55.02
N ILE A 124 41.21 -24.47 53.86
CA ILE A 124 41.07 -23.38 52.87
C ILE A 124 40.16 -22.26 53.40
N VAL A 125 39.09 -22.61 54.12
CA VAL A 125 38.16 -21.66 54.72
C VAL A 125 38.84 -20.87 55.84
N GLU A 126 39.57 -21.54 56.75
CA GLU A 126 40.33 -20.87 57.82
C GLU A 126 41.38 -19.91 57.26
N ASN A 127 42.11 -20.31 56.21
CA ASN A 127 43.09 -19.43 55.55
C ASN A 127 42.46 -18.19 54.89
N LYS A 128 41.25 -18.32 54.32
CA LYS A 128 40.55 -17.15 53.75
C LYS A 128 39.97 -16.22 54.80
N LEU A 129 39.55 -16.76 55.95
CA LEU A 129 39.07 -15.95 57.08
C LEU A 129 40.23 -15.17 57.73
N SER A 130 41.40 -15.79 57.86
CA SER A 130 42.60 -15.11 58.38
C SER A 130 43.15 -14.06 57.41
N GLU A 131 43.09 -14.28 56.09
CA GLU A 131 43.45 -13.24 55.11
C GLU A 131 42.50 -12.03 55.12
N LYS A 132 41.21 -12.24 55.41
CA LYS A 132 40.22 -11.15 55.51
C LYS A 132 40.41 -10.29 56.75
N THR A 133 40.79 -10.89 57.88
CA THR A 133 41.08 -10.14 59.12
C THR A 133 42.37 -9.33 59.00
N VAL A 134 43.36 -9.79 58.23
CA VAL A 134 44.62 -9.06 57.98
C VAL A 134 44.43 -7.83 57.08
N LYS A 135 43.45 -7.81 56.18
CA LYS A 135 43.17 -6.64 55.30
C LYS A 135 42.37 -5.52 55.96
N GLN A 136 41.70 -5.78 57.10
CA GLN A 136 40.95 -4.76 57.85
C GLN A 136 41.80 -4.00 58.88
N THR A 137 42.98 -4.49 59.23
CA THR A 137 43.92 -3.83 60.16
C THR A 137 44.92 -2.89 59.49
N THR A 138 44.89 -2.78 58.16
CA THR A 138 45.81 -1.95 57.35
C THR A 138 45.07 -0.85 56.56
N THR A 139 44.01 -0.28 57.14
CA THR A 139 43.39 0.96 56.65
C THR A 139 43.19 1.92 57.82
#